data_AF-A0A3D3X105-F1
#
_entry.id   AF-A0A3D3X105-F1
#
_cell.length_a   1.000
_cell.length_b   1.000
_cell.length_c   1.000
_cell.angle_alpha   90.00
_cell.angle_beta   90.00
_cell.angle_gamma   90.00
#
_symmetry.space_group_name_H-M   'P 1'
#
loop_
_entity.id
_entity.type
_entity.pdbx_description
1 polymer ?
#
loop_
_entity_poly.entity_id
_entity_poly.type
_entity_poly.pdbx_seq_one_letter_code
_entity_poly.pdbx_strand_id
1 'polypeptide(L)'
;MSLFLRSIYLSSGLSLLYIFLLYRSNPLRRLPTTTVTLIFVLGMAAVIPVVLIRYLLPLGNTTTPFSAYVTAGLIEEGIKFLVMACTVWQLGFPDLAEPIDFAIYFGVLGVGFGIYEDFWYIFSGSYEVWTAGDIGRFHEVFRVVVLARTFPGHILFNGLAGYLVGHARFLRMWRARLLWLFLGFLFAVALHGSFNLIASTGGTIPLLSYVLLLVGLFLQLRRAALARSPFRALIYMITEGRDKWPYPRPPIDYLFAEGFSWPGKNKGGMFQVYPVVLSLLILYPLLVAAVYLANRFLIWVLPV
;
A
#
# COMPACT_ATOMS: atom_id res chain seq x y z
N MET A 1 12.68 25.95 -1.96
CA MET A 1 12.61 25.35 -0.60
C MET A 1 11.18 25.19 -0.09
N SER A 2 10.34 26.22 -0.12
CA SER A 2 8.94 26.14 0.37
C SER A 2 8.06 25.11 -0.34
N LEU A 3 8.12 25.03 -1.68
CA LEU A 3 7.37 24.03 -2.46
C LEU A 3 7.75 22.59 -2.07
N PHE A 4 9.05 22.32 -1.98
CA PHE A 4 9.59 21.02 -1.58
C PHE A 4 9.05 20.58 -0.21
N LEU A 5 9.11 21.47 0.79
CA LEU A 5 8.56 21.19 2.12
C LEU A 5 7.05 20.93 2.07
N ARG A 6 6.28 21.73 1.33
CA ARG A 6 4.83 21.53 1.18
C ARG A 6 4.49 20.17 0.58
N SER A 7 5.19 19.74 -0.46
CA SER A 7 4.98 18.44 -1.09
C SER A 7 5.26 17.28 -0.12
N ILE A 8 6.35 17.36 0.64
CA ILE A 8 6.72 16.37 1.68
C ILE A 8 5.62 16.24 2.74
N TYR A 9 5.16 17.36 3.29
CA TYR A 9 4.17 17.33 4.38
C TYR A 9 2.79 16.85 3.90
N LEU A 10 2.36 17.24 2.70
CA LEU A 10 1.10 16.77 2.13
C LEU A 10 1.12 15.25 1.90
N SER A 11 2.17 14.74 1.26
CA SER A 11 2.30 13.30 1.01
C SER A 11 2.39 12.49 2.32
N SER A 12 3.13 13.01 3.31
CA SER A 12 3.23 12.40 4.64
C SER A 12 1.90 12.38 5.39
N GLY A 13 1.13 13.47 5.33
CA GLY A 13 -0.17 13.58 5.98
C GLY A 13 -1.20 12.60 5.40
N LEU A 14 -1.26 12.49 4.07
CA LEU A 14 -2.11 11.51 3.38
C LEU A 14 -1.73 10.07 3.77
N SER A 15 -0.43 9.77 3.78
CA SER A 15 0.09 8.45 4.15
C SER A 15 -0.32 8.05 5.58
N LEU A 16 -0.22 8.96 6.54
CA LEU A 16 -0.68 8.73 7.93
C LEU A 16 -2.17 8.43 7.99
N LEU A 17 -2.99 9.21 7.27
CA LEU A 17 -4.43 8.99 7.21
C LEU A 17 -4.74 7.57 6.68
N TYR A 18 -4.06 7.15 5.61
CA TYR A 18 -4.31 5.84 5.01
C TYR A 18 -3.84 4.68 5.88
N ILE A 19 -2.67 4.78 6.50
CA ILE A 19 -2.19 3.78 7.46
C ILE A 19 -3.18 3.67 8.63
N PHE A 20 -3.68 4.80 9.12
CA PHE A 20 -4.70 4.81 10.16
C PHE A 20 -6.00 4.10 9.73
N LEU A 21 -6.50 4.37 8.51
CA LEU A 21 -7.71 3.72 7.99
C LEU A 21 -7.51 2.20 7.79
N LEU A 22 -6.35 1.77 7.27
CA LEU A 22 -5.98 0.36 7.14
C LEU A 22 -5.89 -0.31 8.51
N TYR A 23 -5.21 0.31 9.47
CA TYR A 23 -5.09 -0.21 10.82
C TYR A 23 -6.45 -0.38 11.51
N ARG A 24 -7.42 0.50 11.21
CA ARG A 24 -8.81 0.43 11.70
C ARG A 24 -9.67 -0.59 10.95
N SER A 25 -9.18 -1.13 9.84
CA SER A 25 -9.94 -2.07 9.00
C SER A 25 -10.16 -3.42 9.68
N ASN A 26 -9.27 -3.88 10.55
CA ASN A 26 -9.52 -5.05 11.41
C ASN A 26 -9.90 -4.59 12.84
N PRO A 27 -11.18 -4.67 13.25
CA PRO A 27 -11.57 -4.34 14.62
C PRO A 27 -11.36 -5.49 15.62
N LEU A 28 -11.18 -6.73 15.15
CA LEU A 28 -11.09 -7.93 15.99
C LEU A 28 -9.66 -8.16 16.49
N ARG A 29 -8.67 -7.85 15.65
CA ARG A 29 -7.24 -7.96 15.96
C ARG A 29 -6.50 -6.73 15.46
N ARG A 30 -5.55 -6.23 16.25
CA ARG A 30 -4.63 -5.17 15.83
C ARG A 30 -3.30 -5.77 15.42
N LEU A 31 -2.82 -5.42 14.22
CA LEU A 31 -1.49 -5.83 13.81
C LEU A 31 -0.42 -5.06 14.61
N PRO A 32 0.66 -5.72 15.04
CA PRO A 32 1.77 -5.09 15.76
C PRO A 32 2.35 -3.88 15.02
N THR A 33 2.58 -2.79 15.77
CA THR A 33 3.05 -1.52 15.22
C THR A 33 4.44 -1.64 14.61
N THR A 34 5.31 -2.47 15.19
CA THR A 34 6.67 -2.71 14.69
C THR A 34 6.66 -3.31 13.28
N THR A 35 5.84 -4.34 13.02
CA THR A 35 5.77 -4.97 11.69
C THR A 35 5.06 -4.07 10.68
N VAL A 36 4.04 -3.32 11.10
CA VAL A 36 3.40 -2.29 10.27
C VAL A 36 4.40 -1.19 9.89
N THR A 37 5.24 -0.75 10.82
CA THR A 37 6.27 0.26 10.56
C THR A 37 7.36 -0.29 9.65
N LEU A 38 7.82 -1.51 9.91
CA LEU A 38 8.82 -2.17 9.06
C LEU A 38 8.31 -2.31 7.63
N ILE A 39 7.08 -2.80 7.43
CA ILE A 39 6.56 -2.97 6.07
C ILE A 39 6.32 -1.64 5.36
N PHE A 40 5.97 -0.59 6.10
CA PHE A 40 5.89 0.77 5.57
C PHE A 40 7.26 1.25 5.07
N VAL A 41 8.32 1.10 5.87
CA VAL A 41 9.70 1.47 5.50
C VAL A 41 10.22 0.61 4.34
N LEU A 42 9.86 -0.67 4.28
CA LEU A 42 10.21 -1.52 3.15
C LEU A 42 9.46 -1.13 1.88
N GLY A 43 8.21 -0.66 1.99
CA GLY A 43 7.48 -0.05 0.88
C GLY A 43 8.17 1.21 0.36
N MET A 44 8.68 2.06 1.26
CA MET A 44 9.49 3.22 0.90
C MET A 44 10.77 2.82 0.16
N ALA A 45 11.50 1.84 0.68
CA ALA A 45 12.73 1.35 0.08
C ALA A 45 12.50 0.64 -1.27
N ALA A 46 11.31 0.04 -1.48
CA ALA A 46 10.95 -0.65 -2.72
C ALA A 46 10.94 0.25 -3.96
N VAL A 47 10.91 1.57 -3.78
CA VAL A 47 11.07 2.55 -4.87
C VAL A 47 12.47 2.48 -5.50
N ILE A 48 13.51 2.23 -4.70
CA ILE A 48 14.91 2.23 -5.15
C ILE A 48 15.13 1.27 -6.33
N PRO A 49 14.78 -0.04 -6.23
CA PRO A 49 14.94 -0.94 -7.36
C PRO A 49 14.04 -0.58 -8.55
N VAL A 50 12.86 0.01 -8.33
CA VAL A 50 12.02 0.50 -9.45
C VAL A 50 12.72 1.61 -10.22
N VAL A 51 13.27 2.62 -9.52
CA VAL A 51 14.01 3.72 -10.14
C VAL A 51 15.22 3.20 -10.90
N LEU A 52 15.95 2.25 -10.31
CA LEU A 52 17.10 1.61 -10.98
C LEU A 52 16.69 0.87 -12.26
N ILE A 53 15.63 0.06 -12.21
CA ILE A 53 15.13 -0.66 -13.39
C ILE A 53 14.72 0.32 -14.50
N ARG A 54 14.02 1.41 -14.15
CA ARG A 54 13.60 2.44 -15.12
C ARG A 54 14.77 3.19 -15.74
N TYR A 55 15.85 3.37 -14.99
CA TYR A 55 17.07 3.98 -15.50
C TYR A 55 17.79 3.04 -16.49
N LEU A 56 17.92 1.76 -16.15
CA LEU A 56 18.61 0.76 -16.97
C LEU A 56 17.80 0.33 -18.21
N LEU A 57 16.48 0.34 -18.10
CA LEU A 57 15.54 0.03 -19.17
C LEU A 57 14.69 1.27 -19.42
N PRO A 58 15.12 2.20 -20.29
CA PRO A 58 14.36 3.40 -20.62
C PRO A 58 13.12 3.04 -21.47
N LEU A 59 12.15 2.40 -20.83
CA LEU A 59 10.83 2.11 -21.36
C LEU A 59 10.12 3.47 -21.45
N GLY A 60 10.12 4.08 -22.63
CA GLY A 60 9.75 5.48 -22.83
C GLY A 60 8.47 5.91 -22.10
N ASN A 61 8.50 7.12 -21.51
CA ASN A 61 7.38 7.77 -20.81
C ASN A 61 6.33 8.31 -21.80
N THR A 62 5.86 7.47 -22.72
CA THR A 62 4.74 7.83 -23.59
C THR A 62 3.44 7.74 -22.79
N THR A 63 2.43 8.55 -23.07
CA THR A 63 1.07 8.41 -22.49
C THR A 63 0.30 7.28 -23.15
N THR A 64 0.97 6.16 -23.43
CA THR A 64 0.37 5.00 -24.10
C THR A 64 -0.18 4.03 -23.05
N PRO A 65 -1.21 3.23 -23.39
CA PRO A 65 -1.63 2.11 -22.55
C PRO A 65 -0.47 1.18 -22.19
N PHE A 66 0.54 1.05 -23.07
CA PHE A 66 1.72 0.25 -22.81
C PHE A 66 2.51 0.75 -21.59
N SER A 67 2.80 2.05 -21.47
CA SER A 67 3.54 2.58 -20.32
C SER A 67 2.74 2.49 -19.01
N ALA A 68 1.43 2.69 -19.08
CA ALA A 68 0.54 2.65 -17.92
C ALA A 68 0.51 1.26 -17.25
N TYR A 69 0.45 0.19 -18.05
CA TYR A 69 0.38 -1.17 -17.54
C TYR A 69 1.75 -1.85 -17.39
N VAL A 70 2.71 -1.59 -18.27
CA VAL A 70 4.01 -2.29 -18.26
C VAL A 70 5.03 -1.52 -17.43
N THR A 71 5.30 -0.26 -17.74
CA THR A 71 6.34 0.52 -17.05
C THR A 71 5.92 0.89 -15.63
N ALA A 72 4.67 1.28 -15.44
CA ALA A 72 4.12 1.62 -14.12
C ALA A 72 3.49 0.42 -13.42
N GLY A 73 2.46 -0.20 -13.99
CA GLY A 73 1.78 -1.33 -13.33
C GLY A 73 2.70 -2.53 -13.06
N LEU A 74 3.31 -3.12 -14.08
CA LEU A 74 4.01 -4.40 -13.97
C LEU A 74 5.27 -4.32 -13.10
N ILE A 75 6.13 -3.34 -13.36
CA ILE A 75 7.41 -3.22 -12.65
C ILE A 75 7.19 -2.82 -11.19
N GLU A 76 6.35 -1.80 -10.94
CA GLU A 76 6.14 -1.33 -9.57
C GLU A 76 5.41 -2.37 -8.73
N GLU A 77 4.33 -2.97 -9.25
CA GLU A 77 3.64 -4.03 -8.52
C GLU A 77 4.51 -5.28 -8.39
N GLY A 78 5.34 -5.58 -9.39
CA GLY A 78 6.26 -6.73 -9.32
C GLY A 78 7.24 -6.62 -8.16
N ILE A 79 7.85 -5.45 -7.99
CA ILE A 79 8.75 -5.19 -6.85
C ILE A 79 7.98 -5.21 -5.52
N LYS A 80 6.79 -4.61 -5.45
CA LYS A 80 5.97 -4.63 -4.22
C LYS A 80 5.59 -6.06 -3.84
N PHE A 81 5.21 -6.89 -4.81
CA PHE A 81 4.93 -8.32 -4.61
C PHE A 81 6.17 -9.10 -4.16
N LEU A 82 7.34 -8.80 -4.70
CA LEU A 82 8.60 -9.42 -4.27
C LEU A 82 8.89 -9.09 -2.81
N VAL A 83 8.80 -7.81 -2.43
CA VAL A 83 8.99 -7.38 -1.04
C VAL A 83 7.97 -8.06 -0.13
N MET A 84 6.69 -8.09 -0.52
CA MET A 84 5.63 -8.79 0.21
C MET A 84 5.93 -10.28 0.40
N ALA A 85 6.42 -10.95 -0.65
CA ALA A 85 6.77 -12.36 -0.63
C ALA A 85 7.97 -12.64 0.30
N CYS A 86 9.03 -11.84 0.21
CA CYS A 86 10.23 -12.00 1.02
C CYS A 86 10.04 -11.60 2.49
N THR A 87 9.00 -10.81 2.81
CA THR A 87 8.80 -10.25 4.14
C THR A 87 7.58 -10.86 4.82
N VAL A 88 6.38 -10.36 4.55
CA VAL A 88 5.15 -10.78 5.20
C VAL A 88 4.91 -12.27 4.99
N TRP A 89 5.05 -12.77 3.76
CA TRP A 89 4.79 -14.17 3.46
C TRP A 89 5.82 -15.12 4.06
N GLN A 90 7.12 -14.87 3.84
CA GLN A 90 8.21 -15.75 4.26
C GLN A 90 8.53 -15.63 5.76
N LEU A 91 8.62 -14.41 6.29
CA LEU A 91 8.97 -14.17 7.69
C LEU A 91 7.77 -14.38 8.63
N GLY A 92 6.56 -14.56 8.09
CA GLY A 92 5.38 -14.88 8.87
C GLY A 92 5.04 -13.81 9.90
N PHE A 93 5.26 -12.52 9.55
CA PHE A 93 4.98 -11.36 10.39
C PHE A 93 3.68 -11.55 11.17
N PRO A 94 3.74 -11.26 12.48
CA PRO A 94 3.09 -11.96 13.59
C PRO A 94 1.96 -12.89 13.18
N ASP A 95 2.13 -14.19 13.42
CA ASP A 95 1.18 -15.27 13.12
C ASP A 95 -0.03 -14.84 12.28
N LEU A 96 0.18 -14.80 10.96
CA LEU A 96 -0.85 -14.42 9.99
C LEU A 96 -2.05 -15.34 10.16
N ALA A 97 -3.20 -14.76 10.54
CA ALA A 97 -4.34 -15.51 11.01
C ALA A 97 -5.49 -15.53 10.01
N GLU A 98 -5.62 -14.46 9.23
CA GLU A 98 -6.74 -14.28 8.30
C GLU A 98 -6.36 -13.45 7.05
N PRO A 99 -7.08 -13.60 5.92
CA PRO A 99 -6.75 -12.87 4.68
C PRO A 99 -6.71 -11.35 4.80
N ILE A 100 -7.48 -10.76 5.72
CA ILE A 100 -7.45 -9.31 5.97
C ILE A 100 -6.12 -8.83 6.56
N ASP A 101 -5.35 -9.70 7.24
CA ASP A 101 -4.01 -9.36 7.73
C ASP A 101 -3.08 -9.05 6.54
N PHE A 102 -3.16 -9.84 5.47
CA PHE A 102 -2.41 -9.61 4.23
C PHE A 102 -2.87 -8.34 3.49
N ALA A 103 -4.18 -8.09 3.46
CA ALA A 103 -4.72 -6.86 2.87
C ALA A 103 -4.18 -5.61 3.59
N ILE A 104 -4.11 -5.63 4.92
CA ILE A 104 -3.58 -4.51 5.70
C ILE A 104 -2.07 -4.39 5.50
N TYR A 105 -1.29 -5.46 5.66
CA TYR A 105 0.17 -5.38 5.48
C TYR A 105 0.57 -4.95 4.08
N PHE A 106 -0.07 -5.51 3.05
CA PHE A 106 0.28 -5.17 1.67
C PHE A 106 -0.24 -3.78 1.28
N GLY A 107 -1.40 -3.36 1.82
CA GLY A 107 -1.87 -1.99 1.73
C GLY A 107 -0.88 -0.99 2.35
N VAL A 108 -0.34 -1.29 3.54
CA VAL A 108 0.68 -0.44 4.21
C VAL A 108 1.98 -0.39 3.42
N LEU A 109 2.42 -1.52 2.83
CA LEU A 109 3.53 -1.54 1.89
C LEU A 109 3.27 -0.58 0.72
N GLY A 110 2.06 -0.63 0.15
CA GLY A 110 1.60 0.29 -0.89
C GLY A 110 1.64 1.75 -0.46
N VAL A 111 1.22 2.08 0.77
CA VAL A 111 1.36 3.45 1.31
C VAL A 111 2.83 3.87 1.37
N GLY A 112 3.70 2.98 1.87
CA GLY A 112 5.14 3.22 1.96
C GLY A 112 5.76 3.51 0.59
N PHE A 113 5.34 2.81 -0.45
CA PHE A 113 5.78 3.11 -1.81
C PHE A 113 5.18 4.43 -2.34
N GLY A 114 3.88 4.61 -2.14
CA GLY A 114 3.10 5.75 -2.63
C GLY A 114 3.59 7.08 -2.09
N ILE A 115 4.12 7.14 -0.85
CA ILE A 115 4.60 8.42 -0.28
C ILE A 115 5.74 9.05 -1.10
N TYR A 116 6.66 8.24 -1.63
CA TYR A 116 7.70 8.75 -2.50
C TYR A 116 7.11 9.20 -3.83
N GLU A 117 6.25 8.38 -4.41
CA GLU A 117 5.67 8.65 -5.71
C GLU A 117 4.80 9.91 -5.67
N ASP A 118 3.96 10.07 -4.64
CA ASP A 118 3.13 11.24 -4.45
C ASP A 118 3.95 12.51 -4.31
N PHE A 119 5.04 12.47 -3.54
CA PHE A 119 5.96 13.60 -3.50
C PHE A 119 6.60 13.87 -4.84
N TRP A 120 7.10 12.83 -5.53
CA TRP A 120 7.74 13.00 -6.82
C TRP A 120 6.79 13.67 -7.81
N TYR A 121 5.56 13.17 -7.95
CA TYR A 121 4.58 13.77 -8.85
C TYR A 121 4.16 15.19 -8.44
N ILE A 122 3.87 15.45 -7.16
CA ILE A 122 3.51 16.79 -6.68
C ILE A 122 4.66 17.76 -6.93
N PHE A 123 5.89 17.36 -6.64
CA PHE A 123 7.07 18.19 -6.82
C PHE A 123 7.40 18.37 -8.30
N SER A 124 7.69 17.30 -9.05
CA SER A 124 8.10 17.36 -10.45
C SER A 124 7.04 17.98 -11.35
N GLY A 125 5.76 17.69 -11.10
CA GLY A 125 4.65 18.22 -11.89
C GLY A 125 4.41 19.72 -11.68
N SER A 126 4.81 20.29 -10.54
CA SER A 126 4.60 21.71 -10.22
C SER A 126 5.87 22.56 -10.21
N TYR A 127 7.05 21.93 -10.23
CA TYR A 127 8.33 22.60 -10.08
C TYR A 127 8.63 23.57 -11.23
N GLU A 128 8.49 23.14 -12.49
CA GLU A 128 8.78 23.98 -13.66
C GLU A 128 7.92 25.25 -13.67
N VAL A 129 6.61 25.09 -13.41
CA VAL A 129 5.64 26.21 -13.35
C VAL A 129 5.95 27.13 -12.17
N TRP A 130 6.31 26.56 -11.01
CA TRP A 130 6.75 27.33 -9.85
C TRP A 130 7.99 28.17 -10.15
N THR A 131 8.99 27.61 -10.84
CA THR A 131 10.21 28.33 -11.20
C THR A 131 9.99 29.39 -12.29
N ALA A 132 8.97 29.22 -13.12
CA ALA A 132 8.58 30.20 -14.13
C ALA A 132 7.88 31.45 -13.55
N GLY A 133 7.47 31.42 -12.27
CA GLY A 133 6.87 32.57 -11.58
C GLY A 133 5.38 32.82 -11.89
N ASP A 134 4.74 31.95 -12.70
CA ASP A 134 3.31 32.03 -12.99
C ASP A 134 2.50 31.42 -11.84
N ILE A 135 2.12 32.28 -10.89
CA ILE A 135 1.39 31.89 -9.68
C ILE A 135 0.02 31.30 -10.03
N GLY A 136 -0.68 31.85 -11.03
CA GLY A 136 -2.01 31.40 -11.43
C GLY A 136 -1.98 29.97 -11.95
N ARG A 137 -1.09 29.71 -12.91
CA ARG A 137 -0.88 28.38 -13.49
C ARG A 137 -0.32 27.39 -12.47
N PHE A 138 0.56 27.84 -11.58
CA PHE A 138 1.08 27.00 -10.51
C PHE A 138 -0.06 26.46 -9.63
N HIS A 139 -0.99 27.32 -9.20
CA HIS A 139 -2.12 26.90 -8.37
C HIS A 139 -3.03 25.89 -9.09
N GLU A 140 -3.25 26.06 -10.39
CA GLU A 140 -4.02 25.12 -11.20
C GLU A 140 -3.35 23.75 -11.27
N VAL A 141 -2.09 23.69 -11.71
CA VAL A 141 -1.34 22.43 -11.86
C VAL A 141 -1.16 21.74 -10.52
N PHE A 142 -0.78 22.48 -9.48
CA PHE A 142 -0.61 21.95 -8.14
C PHE A 142 -1.92 21.35 -7.61
N ARG A 143 -3.07 22.02 -7.82
CA ARG A 143 -4.38 21.50 -7.40
C ARG A 143 -4.74 20.21 -8.13
N VAL A 144 -4.54 20.14 -9.44
CA VAL A 144 -4.85 18.94 -10.24
C VAL A 144 -3.99 17.76 -9.81
N VAL A 145 -2.68 17.97 -9.66
CA VAL A 145 -1.76 16.91 -9.23
C VAL A 145 -2.09 16.48 -7.81
N VAL A 146 -2.25 17.41 -6.86
CA VAL A 146 -2.61 17.06 -5.48
C VAL A 146 -3.94 16.30 -5.42
N LEU A 147 -4.95 16.69 -6.20
CA LEU A 147 -6.21 15.97 -6.26
C LEU A 147 -6.02 14.53 -6.75
N ALA A 148 -5.26 14.34 -7.82
CA ALA A 148 -4.95 13.01 -8.37
C ALA A 148 -4.18 12.12 -7.37
N ARG A 149 -3.31 12.71 -6.55
CA ARG A 149 -2.50 12.00 -5.54
C ARG A 149 -3.17 11.88 -4.17
N THR A 150 -4.28 12.58 -3.95
CA THR A 150 -5.17 12.39 -2.78
C THR A 150 -6.02 11.12 -2.91
N PHE A 151 -5.91 10.39 -4.02
CA PHE A 151 -6.59 9.12 -4.17
C PHE A 151 -5.77 7.98 -3.54
N PRO A 152 -6.40 7.10 -2.74
CA PRO A 152 -5.72 5.99 -2.06
C PRO A 152 -5.37 4.84 -3.04
N GLY A 153 -4.84 5.13 -4.23
CA GLY A 153 -4.61 4.16 -5.30
C GLY A 153 -3.76 2.98 -4.81
N HIS A 154 -2.51 3.24 -4.41
CA HIS A 154 -1.59 2.21 -3.90
C HIS A 154 -2.12 1.42 -2.71
N ILE A 155 -2.96 2.04 -1.87
CA ILE A 155 -3.61 1.33 -0.76
C ILE A 155 -4.65 0.35 -1.27
N LEU A 156 -5.50 0.79 -2.21
CA LEU A 156 -6.58 -0.02 -2.71
C LEU A 156 -6.06 -1.13 -3.63
N PHE A 157 -5.11 -0.84 -4.52
CA PHE A 157 -4.54 -1.85 -5.41
C PHE A 157 -3.89 -2.97 -4.59
N ASN A 158 -3.03 -2.59 -3.65
CA ASN A 158 -2.28 -3.55 -2.84
C ASN A 158 -3.13 -4.18 -1.74
N GLY A 159 -4.09 -3.44 -1.17
CA GLY A 159 -5.00 -3.99 -0.17
C GLY A 159 -5.94 -5.05 -0.77
N LEU A 160 -6.50 -4.77 -1.95
CA LEU A 160 -7.34 -5.71 -2.68
C LEU A 160 -6.54 -6.94 -3.15
N ALA A 161 -5.37 -6.73 -3.76
CA ALA A 161 -4.49 -7.81 -4.16
C ALA A 161 -3.97 -8.63 -2.95
N GLY A 162 -3.69 -7.94 -1.84
CA GLY A 162 -3.25 -8.53 -0.58
C GLY A 162 -4.28 -9.46 0.01
N TYR A 163 -5.58 -9.15 -0.14
CA TYR A 163 -6.63 -10.08 0.24
C TYR A 163 -6.58 -11.40 -0.57
N LEU A 164 -6.32 -11.34 -1.88
CA LEU A 164 -6.18 -12.51 -2.74
C LEU A 164 -4.93 -13.34 -2.36
N VAL A 165 -3.81 -12.68 -2.09
CA VAL A 165 -2.60 -13.31 -1.56
C VAL A 165 -2.88 -13.97 -0.21
N GLY A 166 -3.60 -13.29 0.68
CA GLY A 166 -4.03 -13.83 1.96
C GLY A 166 -4.90 -15.08 1.80
N HIS A 167 -5.83 -15.07 0.85
CA HIS A 167 -6.61 -16.26 0.51
C HIS A 167 -5.71 -17.42 0.07
N ALA A 168 -4.73 -17.15 -0.80
CA ALA A 168 -3.77 -18.14 -1.27
C ALA A 168 -2.98 -18.79 -0.12
N ARG A 169 -2.62 -18.02 0.92
CA ARG A 169 -1.85 -18.50 2.08
C ARG A 169 -2.50 -19.67 2.81
N PHE A 170 -3.83 -19.68 2.88
CA PHE A 170 -4.61 -20.67 3.62
C PHE A 170 -5.11 -21.82 2.75
N LEU A 171 -4.80 -21.83 1.44
CA LEU A 171 -5.10 -22.97 0.57
C LEU A 171 -4.13 -24.13 0.82
N ARG A 172 -4.68 -25.35 0.86
CA ARG A 172 -3.90 -26.59 1.01
C ARG A 172 -3.20 -27.01 -0.28
N MET A 173 -3.85 -26.82 -1.42
CA MET A 173 -3.31 -27.23 -2.72
C MET A 173 -2.32 -26.21 -3.28
N TRP A 174 -1.09 -26.65 -3.57
CA TRP A 174 -0.03 -25.77 -4.07
C TRP A 174 -0.38 -25.12 -5.42
N ARG A 175 -1.01 -25.86 -6.34
CA ARG A 175 -1.41 -25.34 -7.66
C ARG A 175 -2.42 -24.21 -7.52
N ALA A 176 -3.42 -24.41 -6.67
CA ALA A 176 -4.42 -23.39 -6.38
C ALA A 176 -3.74 -22.16 -5.75
N ARG A 177 -2.87 -22.37 -4.76
CA ARG A 177 -2.09 -21.28 -4.14
C ARG A 177 -1.33 -20.45 -5.17
N LEU A 178 -0.56 -21.08 -6.06
CA LEU A 178 0.18 -20.36 -7.11
C LEU A 178 -0.75 -19.59 -8.05
N LEU A 179 -1.88 -20.18 -8.44
CA LEU A 179 -2.87 -19.51 -9.27
C LEU A 179 -3.39 -18.25 -8.56
N TRP A 180 -3.77 -18.32 -7.29
CA TRP A 180 -4.25 -17.16 -6.55
C TRP A 180 -3.18 -16.07 -6.33
N LEU A 181 -1.91 -16.46 -6.16
CA LEU A 181 -0.81 -15.50 -6.11
C LEU A 181 -0.63 -14.78 -7.46
N PHE A 182 -0.64 -15.53 -8.56
CA PHE A 182 -0.56 -14.98 -9.91
C PHE A 182 -1.75 -14.08 -10.24
N LEU A 183 -2.97 -14.51 -9.91
CA LEU A 183 -4.18 -13.70 -10.06
C LEU A 183 -4.13 -12.44 -9.19
N GLY A 184 -3.63 -12.53 -7.96
CA GLY A 184 -3.42 -11.37 -7.11
C GLY A 184 -2.47 -10.36 -7.73
N PHE A 185 -1.37 -10.83 -8.32
CA PHE A 185 -0.40 -9.98 -9.03
C PHE A 185 -1.01 -9.33 -10.26
N LEU A 186 -1.61 -10.11 -11.17
CA LEU A 186 -2.27 -9.56 -12.36
C LEU A 186 -3.39 -8.59 -11.99
N PHE A 187 -4.11 -8.85 -10.90
CA PHE A 187 -5.14 -7.95 -10.41
C PHE A 187 -4.55 -6.62 -9.96
N ALA A 188 -3.46 -6.61 -9.18
CA ALA A 188 -2.77 -5.36 -8.80
C ALA A 188 -2.31 -4.56 -10.03
N VAL A 189 -1.67 -5.23 -11.00
CA VAL A 189 -1.20 -4.61 -12.24
C VAL A 189 -2.36 -4.04 -13.04
N ALA A 190 -3.48 -4.77 -13.14
CA ALA A 190 -4.67 -4.31 -13.84
C ALA A 190 -5.29 -3.10 -13.16
N LEU A 191 -5.40 -3.12 -11.82
CA LEU A 191 -5.98 -2.01 -11.06
C LEU A 191 -5.12 -0.74 -11.18
N HIS A 192 -3.82 -0.88 -10.98
CA HIS A 192 -2.88 0.22 -11.05
C HIS A 192 -2.77 0.78 -12.48
N GLY A 193 -2.59 -0.08 -13.49
CA GLY A 193 -2.54 0.36 -14.89
C GLY A 193 -3.81 1.07 -15.33
N SER A 194 -4.98 0.58 -14.90
CA SER A 194 -6.27 1.23 -15.18
C SER A 194 -6.37 2.60 -14.53
N PHE A 195 -5.91 2.75 -13.28
CA PHE A 195 -5.84 4.04 -12.62
C PHE A 195 -4.96 5.02 -13.39
N ASN A 196 -3.77 4.61 -13.83
CA ASN A 196 -2.87 5.45 -14.60
C ASN A 196 -3.47 5.88 -15.94
N LEU A 197 -4.16 4.98 -16.63
CA LEU A 197 -4.84 5.29 -17.88
C LEU A 197 -6.00 6.28 -17.67
N ILE A 198 -6.84 6.06 -16.65
CA ILE A 198 -7.96 6.94 -16.33
C ILE A 198 -7.48 8.32 -15.84
N ALA A 199 -6.44 8.35 -15.00
CA ALA A 199 -5.87 9.59 -14.50
C ALA A 199 -5.22 10.41 -15.63
N SER A 200 -4.68 9.76 -16.65
CA SER A 200 -4.03 10.43 -17.80
C SER A 200 -5.00 10.84 -18.91
N THR A 201 -6.07 10.08 -19.15
CA THR A 201 -6.96 10.30 -20.32
C THR A 201 -8.45 10.43 -19.99
N GLY A 202 -8.91 9.93 -18.84
CA GLY A 202 -10.33 9.82 -18.52
C GLY A 202 -10.95 11.06 -17.86
N GLY A 203 -10.14 11.96 -17.29
CA GLY A 203 -10.63 13.13 -16.57
C GLY A 203 -11.24 12.80 -15.18
N THR A 204 -11.77 13.83 -14.52
CA THR A 204 -12.12 13.76 -13.09
C THR A 204 -13.27 12.82 -12.76
N ILE A 205 -14.33 12.79 -13.57
CA ILE A 205 -15.53 11.99 -13.26
C ILE A 205 -15.23 10.48 -13.33
N PRO A 206 -14.62 9.95 -14.41
CA PRO A 206 -14.20 8.54 -14.46
C PRO A 206 -13.22 8.16 -13.36
N LEU A 207 -12.27 9.05 -13.02
CA LEU A 207 -11.31 8.81 -11.94
C LEU A 207 -11.99 8.67 -10.58
N LEU A 208 -12.90 9.59 -10.23
CA LEU A 208 -13.68 9.50 -8.99
C LEU A 208 -14.57 8.25 -8.96
N SER A 209 -15.19 7.91 -10.09
CA SER A 209 -16.05 6.73 -10.21
C SER A 209 -15.23 5.45 -9.98
N TYR A 210 -14.03 5.39 -10.56
CA TYR A 210 -13.10 4.29 -10.37
C TYR A 210 -12.65 4.15 -8.92
N VAL A 211 -12.28 5.25 -8.26
CA VAL A 211 -11.90 5.24 -6.84
C VAL A 211 -13.06 4.76 -5.96
N LEU A 212 -14.28 5.24 -6.18
CA LEU A 212 -15.46 4.80 -5.44
C LEU A 212 -15.73 3.31 -5.61
N LEU A 213 -15.56 2.78 -6.84
CA LEU A 213 -15.66 1.35 -7.11
C LEU A 213 -14.64 0.55 -6.29
N LEU A 214 -13.37 0.98 -6.27
CA LEU A 214 -12.32 0.29 -5.52
C LEU A 214 -12.53 0.35 -4.01
N VAL A 215 -12.96 1.49 -3.48
CA VAL A 215 -13.34 1.63 -2.06
C VAL A 215 -14.50 0.69 -1.73
N GLY A 216 -15.54 0.68 -2.58
CA GLY A 216 -16.69 -0.21 -2.42
C GLY A 216 -16.28 -1.67 -2.39
N LEU A 217 -15.43 -2.09 -3.33
CA LEU A 217 -14.89 -3.45 -3.40
C LEU A 217 -14.08 -3.81 -2.15
N PHE A 218 -13.20 -2.92 -1.69
CA PHE A 218 -12.40 -3.14 -0.49
C PHE A 218 -13.29 -3.30 0.75
N LEU A 219 -14.31 -2.45 0.90
CA LEU A 219 -15.26 -2.53 2.01
C LEU A 219 -16.09 -3.82 1.98
N GLN A 220 -16.48 -4.28 0.80
CA GLN A 220 -17.18 -5.57 0.63
C GLN A 220 -16.28 -6.75 1.02
N LEU A 221 -15.04 -6.80 0.52
CA LEU A 221 -14.07 -7.84 0.88
C LEU A 221 -13.78 -7.81 2.37
N ARG A 222 -13.59 -6.63 2.95
CA ARG A 222 -13.41 -6.44 4.40
C ARG A 222 -14.59 -7.03 5.18
N ARG A 223 -15.83 -6.74 4.80
CA ARG A 223 -17.03 -7.29 5.46
C ARG A 223 -17.04 -8.82 5.39
N ALA A 224 -16.77 -9.39 4.21
CA ALA A 224 -16.71 -10.83 4.01
C ALA A 224 -15.58 -11.49 4.83
N ALA A 225 -14.41 -10.86 4.89
CA ALA A 225 -13.27 -11.32 5.66
C ALA A 225 -13.59 -11.38 7.16
N LEU A 226 -14.15 -10.29 7.70
CA LEU A 226 -14.49 -10.19 9.11
C LEU A 226 -15.63 -11.14 9.52
N ALA A 227 -16.57 -11.43 8.61
CA ALA A 227 -17.60 -12.43 8.84
C ALA A 227 -17.03 -13.85 8.97
N ARG A 228 -15.93 -14.13 8.25
CA ARG A 228 -15.20 -15.41 8.25
C ARG A 228 -13.94 -15.36 9.12
N SER A 229 -13.86 -14.42 10.06
CA SER A 229 -12.70 -14.26 10.91
C SER A 229 -12.63 -15.36 11.99
N PRO A 230 -11.48 -16.04 12.17
CA PRO A 230 -11.31 -17.00 13.27
C PRO A 230 -11.44 -16.33 14.64
N PHE A 231 -11.08 -15.05 14.77
CA PHE A 231 -11.26 -14.28 16.01
C PHE A 231 -12.73 -14.07 16.35
N ARG A 232 -13.58 -13.84 15.33
CA ARG A 232 -15.03 -13.75 15.53
C ARG A 232 -15.61 -15.08 15.98
N ALA A 233 -15.19 -16.18 15.35
CA ALA A 233 -15.63 -17.51 15.74
C ALA A 233 -15.19 -17.88 17.16
N LEU A 234 -13.96 -17.51 17.54
CA LEU A 234 -13.44 -17.71 18.90
C LEU A 234 -14.30 -16.98 19.95
N ILE A 235 -14.66 -15.72 19.68
CA ILE A 235 -15.56 -14.96 20.55
C ILE A 235 -16.90 -15.70 20.71
N TYR A 236 -17.56 -16.08 19.61
CA TYR A 236 -18.83 -16.80 19.66
C TYR A 236 -18.73 -18.15 20.37
N MET A 237 -17.64 -18.90 20.16
CA MET A 237 -17.40 -20.17 20.81
C MET A 237 -17.42 -20.03 22.33
N ILE A 238 -16.76 -18.99 22.86
CA ILE A 238 -16.62 -18.79 24.31
C ILE A 238 -17.85 -18.09 24.92
N THR A 239 -18.49 -17.16 24.21
CA THR A 239 -19.66 -16.43 24.73
C THR A 239 -20.98 -17.17 24.57
N GLU A 240 -21.17 -17.89 23.46
CA GLU A 240 -22.43 -18.56 23.11
C GLU A 240 -22.34 -20.09 23.27
N GLY A 241 -21.19 -20.63 23.69
CA GLY A 241 -21.01 -22.07 23.89
C GLY A 241 -21.11 -22.88 22.59
N ARG A 242 -20.65 -22.35 21.45
CA ARG A 242 -20.66 -23.11 20.19
C ARG A 242 -19.62 -24.23 20.24
N ASP A 243 -20.05 -25.48 20.05
CA ASP A 243 -19.12 -26.62 20.07
C ASP A 243 -18.31 -26.82 18.77
N LYS A 244 -18.75 -26.22 17.66
CA LYS A 244 -18.14 -26.47 16.33
C LYS A 244 -17.10 -25.41 15.95
N TRP A 245 -15.85 -25.84 15.82
CA TRP A 245 -14.73 -25.03 15.37
C TRP A 245 -14.42 -25.26 13.87
N PRO A 246 -14.65 -24.26 12.99
CA PRO A 246 -14.57 -24.46 11.54
C PRO A 246 -13.18 -24.19 10.94
N TYR A 247 -12.17 -23.88 11.75
CA TYR A 247 -10.82 -23.51 11.28
C TYR A 247 -9.80 -24.63 11.52
N PRO A 248 -8.77 -24.75 10.67
CA PRO A 248 -7.78 -25.81 10.79
C PRO A 248 -6.84 -25.65 11.98
N ARG A 249 -6.51 -24.42 12.39
CA ARG A 249 -5.70 -24.16 13.60
C ARG A 249 -6.60 -24.22 14.83
N PRO A 250 -6.18 -24.80 15.96
CA PRO A 250 -7.02 -24.88 17.17
C PRO A 250 -7.34 -23.48 17.73
N PRO A 251 -8.46 -23.33 18.50
CA PRO A 251 -8.86 -22.05 19.08
C PRO A 251 -7.78 -21.38 19.94
N ILE A 252 -6.94 -22.18 20.60
CA ILE A 252 -5.87 -21.73 21.49
C ILE A 252 -4.82 -20.88 20.78
N ASP A 253 -4.52 -21.18 19.51
CA ASP A 253 -3.55 -20.42 18.70
C ASP A 253 -4.04 -18.98 18.48
N TYR A 254 -5.36 -18.80 18.35
CA TYR A 254 -5.96 -17.49 18.12
C TYR A 254 -6.13 -16.70 19.42
N LEU A 255 -6.32 -17.38 20.55
CA LEU A 255 -6.44 -16.75 21.87
C LEU A 255 -5.15 -15.99 22.24
N PHE A 256 -3.99 -16.56 21.89
CA PHE A 256 -2.68 -15.95 22.13
C PHE A 256 -2.10 -15.20 20.93
N ALA A 257 -2.88 -15.04 19.86
CA ALA A 257 -2.42 -14.29 18.70
C ALA A 257 -2.09 -12.84 19.08
N GLU A 258 -0.94 -12.36 18.63
CA GLU A 258 -0.49 -11.02 18.96
C GLU A 258 -1.50 -9.97 18.48
N GLY A 259 -1.88 -9.06 19.40
CA GLY A 259 -2.80 -7.98 19.13
C GLY A 259 -4.28 -8.36 19.11
N PHE A 260 -4.60 -9.63 19.37
CA PHE A 260 -5.92 -10.04 19.86
C PHE A 260 -6.01 -9.71 21.36
N SER A 261 -7.15 -9.20 21.83
CA SER A 261 -7.27 -8.69 23.20
C SER A 261 -8.56 -9.07 23.89
N TRP A 262 -9.21 -10.15 23.45
CA TRP A 262 -10.46 -10.66 24.03
C TRP A 262 -10.17 -11.86 24.97
N PRO A 263 -10.87 -12.05 26.11
CA PRO A 263 -11.94 -11.23 26.69
C PRO A 263 -11.38 -10.11 27.58
N GLY A 264 -10.42 -9.34 27.07
CA GLY A 264 -9.91 -8.14 27.73
C GLY A 264 -10.54 -6.87 27.17
N LYS A 265 -10.20 -5.72 27.76
CA LYS A 265 -10.44 -4.44 27.10
C LYS A 265 -9.74 -4.49 25.75
N ASN A 266 -10.46 -4.14 24.67
CA ASN A 266 -9.86 -3.83 23.39
C ASN A 266 -8.60 -3.00 23.67
N LYS A 267 -7.42 -3.43 23.17
CA LYS A 267 -6.20 -2.63 23.29
C LYS A 267 -6.50 -1.25 22.70
N GLY A 268 -6.89 -0.33 23.59
CA GLY A 268 -7.34 1.03 23.28
C GLY A 268 -6.17 1.97 23.07
N GLY A 269 -4.96 1.42 22.98
CA GLY A 269 -3.79 2.18 22.59
C GLY A 269 -4.08 2.82 21.24
N MET A 270 -3.83 4.14 21.17
CA MET A 270 -3.62 4.79 19.89
C MET A 270 -2.74 3.87 19.05
N PHE A 271 -3.04 3.77 17.74
CA PHE A 271 -2.00 3.42 16.77
C PHE A 271 -0.76 4.18 17.22
N GLN A 272 0.31 3.49 17.65
CA GLN A 272 1.49 4.19 18.15
C GLN A 272 2.01 4.92 16.92
N VAL A 273 1.58 6.16 16.74
CA VAL A 273 1.87 6.92 15.53
C VAL A 273 3.34 7.26 15.52
N TYR A 274 3.99 7.26 16.69
CA TYR A 274 5.37 7.66 16.88
C TYR A 274 6.36 6.98 15.93
N PRO A 275 6.41 5.66 15.72
CA PRO A 275 7.36 5.06 14.78
C PRO A 275 7.07 5.43 13.32
N VAL A 276 5.79 5.59 12.96
CA VAL A 276 5.41 6.05 11.62
C VAL A 276 5.74 7.52 11.43
N VAL A 277 5.43 8.38 12.39
CA VAL A 277 5.80 9.79 12.42
C VAL A 277 7.32 9.95 12.39
N LEU A 278 8.07 9.15 13.14
CA LEU A 278 9.52 9.14 13.10
C LEU A 278 10.03 8.73 11.72
N SER A 279 9.41 7.73 11.10
CA SER A 279 9.73 7.31 9.73
C SER A 279 9.46 8.44 8.73
N LEU A 280 8.41 9.23 8.93
CA LEU A 280 8.08 10.37 8.09
C LEU A 280 8.96 11.60 8.33
N LEU A 281 9.37 11.85 9.57
CA LEU A 281 10.19 13.00 9.93
C LEU A 281 11.68 12.77 9.65
N ILE A 282 12.14 11.52 9.72
CA ILE A 282 13.56 11.18 9.58
C ILE A 282 13.80 10.34 8.33
N LEU A 283 13.19 9.15 8.24
CA LEU A 283 13.51 8.19 7.18
C LEU A 283 13.05 8.67 5.80
N TYR A 284 11.96 9.43 5.73
CA TYR A 284 11.44 9.92 4.46
C TYR A 284 12.30 11.03 3.83
N PRO A 285 12.71 12.09 4.55
CA PRO A 285 13.72 13.02 4.03
C PRO A 285 15.01 12.32 3.62
N LEU A 286 15.48 11.33 4.41
CA LEU A 286 16.66 10.54 4.07
C LEU A 286 16.46 9.72 2.80
N LEU A 287 15.29 9.09 2.61
CA LEU A 287 14.94 8.36 1.40
C LEU A 287 14.94 9.29 0.19
N VAL A 288 14.29 10.45 0.28
CA VAL A 288 14.24 11.43 -0.81
C VAL A 288 15.65 11.88 -1.19
N ALA A 289 16.50 12.17 -0.20
CA ALA A 289 17.90 12.51 -0.41
C ALA A 289 18.68 11.35 -1.05
N ALA A 290 18.51 10.13 -0.55
CA ALA A 290 19.19 8.94 -1.06
C ALA A 290 18.81 8.63 -2.52
N VAL A 291 17.51 8.67 -2.86
CA VAL A 291 17.05 8.46 -4.23
C VAL A 291 17.52 9.58 -5.16
N TYR A 292 17.52 10.83 -4.70
CA TYR A 292 18.09 11.96 -5.44
C TYR A 292 19.58 11.74 -5.74
N LEU A 293 20.37 11.38 -4.72
CA LEU A 293 21.81 11.12 -4.86
C LEU A 293 22.07 9.92 -5.78
N ALA A 294 21.31 8.84 -5.64
CA ALA A 294 21.40 7.68 -6.50
C ALA A 294 21.11 8.04 -7.97
N ASN A 295 20.04 8.81 -8.22
CA ASN A 295 19.71 9.28 -9.57
C ASN A 295 20.83 10.18 -10.15
N ARG A 296 21.36 11.11 -9.36
CA ARG A 296 22.49 11.97 -9.77
C ARG A 296 23.75 11.17 -10.08
N PHE A 297 24.07 10.20 -9.25
CA PHE A 297 25.21 9.31 -9.45
C PHE A 297 25.04 8.49 -10.74
N LEU A 298 23.86 7.93 -10.99
CA LEU A 298 23.57 7.20 -12.22
C LEU A 298 23.78 8.08 -13.45
N ILE A 299 23.24 9.31 -13.47
CA ILE A 299 23.45 10.28 -14.56
C ILE A 299 24.94 10.62 -14.76
N TRP A 300 25.72 10.67 -13.68
CA TRP A 300 27.15 11.01 -13.76
C TRP A 300 28.02 9.85 -14.26
N VAL A 301 27.72 8.62 -13.84
CA VAL A 301 28.53 7.43 -14.16
C VAL A 301 28.16 6.79 -15.50
N LEU A 302 26.89 6.87 -15.89
CA LEU A 302 26.38 6.25 -17.09
C LEU A 302 26.11 7.37 -18.11
N PRO A 303 27.05 7.64 -19.04
CA PRO A 303 26.81 8.57 -20.13
C PRO A 303 25.75 7.94 -21.04
N VAL A 304 24.51 8.40 -20.91
CA VAL A 304 23.43 8.17 -21.87
C VAL A 304 23.44 9.30 -22.89
#